data_AF-A0A139DGX8-F1
#
_entry.id   AF-A0A139DGX8-F1
#
_cell.length_a   1.000
_cell.length_b   1.000
_cell.length_c   1.000
_cell.angle_alpha   90.00
_cell.angle_beta   90.00
_cell.angle_gamma   90.00
#
_symmetry.space_group_name_H-M   'P 1'
#
loop_
_entity.id
_entity.type
_entity.pdbx_description
1 polymer ?
#
loop_
_entity_poly.entity_id
_entity_poly.type
_entity_poly.pdbx_seq_one_letter_code
_entity_poly.pdbx_strand_id
1 'polypeptide(L)' 'ISEVFFAIFGGNWDKLSERFTIRTLQDGSPWRFELTPKGDMLQSHLSSIELQGEAYLNALILRETNGDQTHIQLHDVKAH' A
#
# COMPACT_ATOMS: atom_id res chain seq x y z
N ILE A 1 -3.62 -7.70 -8.93
CA ILE A 1 -2.48 -6.99 -8.30
C ILE A 1 -2.26 -5.60 -8.93
N SER A 2 -2.19 -5.49 -10.27
CA SER A 2 -2.02 -4.19 -10.98
C SER A 2 -2.99 -3.08 -10.54
N GLU A 3 -4.28 -3.39 -10.34
CA GLU A 3 -5.29 -2.41 -9.90
C GLU A 3 -5.00 -1.79 -8.53
N VAL A 4 -4.37 -2.54 -7.61
CA VAL A 4 -4.06 -2.07 -6.26
C VAL A 4 -2.99 -0.98 -6.33
N PHE A 5 -1.98 -1.18 -7.18
CA PHE A 5 -0.95 -0.18 -7.43
C PHE A 5 -1.54 1.10 -8.03
N PHE A 6 -2.44 0.99 -9.01
CA PHE A 6 -3.11 2.18 -9.57
C PHE A 6 -3.96 2.92 -8.54
N ALA A 7 -4.63 2.20 -7.64
CA ALA A 7 -5.40 2.83 -6.56
C ALA A 7 -4.49 3.54 -5.54
N ILE A 8 -3.36 2.94 -5.16
CA ILE A 8 -2.35 3.55 -4.29
C ILE A 8 -1.75 4.80 -4.93
N PHE A 9 -1.24 4.70 -6.17
CA PHE A 9 -0.59 5.82 -6.85
C PHE A 9 -1.56 6.92 -7.26
N GLY A 10 -2.80 6.57 -7.60
CA GLY A 10 -3.85 7.53 -7.92
C GLY A 10 -4.50 8.17 -6.69
N GLY A 11 -4.06 7.83 -5.46
CA GLY A 11 -4.62 8.37 -4.22
C GLY A 11 -6.11 8.04 -4.02
N ASN A 12 -6.61 6.97 -4.65
CA ASN A 12 -8.02 6.60 -4.56
C ASN A 12 -8.27 5.78 -3.29
N TRP A 13 -8.23 6.46 -2.15
CA TRP A 13 -8.40 5.86 -0.83
C TRP A 13 -9.76 5.21 -0.64
N ASP A 14 -10.81 5.72 -1.29
CA ASP A 14 -12.15 5.11 -1.25
C ASP A 14 -12.12 3.69 -1.82
N LYS A 15 -11.57 3.51 -3.02
CA LYS A 15 -11.39 2.17 -3.63
C LYS A 15 -10.48 1.25 -2.81
N LEU A 16 -9.45 1.81 -2.16
CA LEU A 16 -8.60 1.02 -1.27
C LEU A 16 -9.37 0.56 -0.04
N SER A 17 -10.21 1.40 0.55
CA SER A 17 -11.00 1.07 1.73
C SER A 17 -12.04 -0.02 1.47
N GLU A 18 -12.55 -0.14 0.24
CA GLU A 18 -13.47 -1.22 -0.17
C GLU A 18 -12.78 -2.59 -0.14
N ARG A 19 -11.50 -2.64 -0.54
CA ARG A 19 -10.74 -3.90 -0.70
C ARG A 19 -9.80 -4.22 0.45
N PHE A 20 -9.42 -3.23 1.25
CA PHE A 20 -8.45 -3.33 2.31
C PHE A 20 -8.96 -2.77 3.62
N THR A 21 -8.53 -3.37 4.71
CA THR A 21 -8.52 -2.75 6.03
C THR A 21 -7.25 -1.93 6.13
N ILE A 22 -7.37 -0.64 6.43
CA ILE A 22 -6.25 0.28 6.53
C ILE A 22 -5.97 0.52 8.02
N ARG A 23 -4.72 0.29 8.42
CA ARG A 23 -4.24 0.52 9.79
C ARG A 23 -3.12 1.54 9.76
N THR A 24 -3.23 2.58 10.58
CA THR A 24 -2.13 3.52 10.81
C THR A 24 -1.08 2.83 11.69
N LEU A 25 0.14 2.70 11.16
CA LEU A 25 1.29 2.23 11.92
C LEU A 25 2.03 3.41 12.59
N GLN A 26 2.04 4.56 11.91
CA GLN A 26 2.62 5.80 12.41
C GLN A 26 1.89 6.99 11.82
N ASP A 27 1.51 7.91 12.70
CA ASP A 27 0.96 9.22 12.34
C ASP A 27 2.09 10.26 12.44
N GLY A 28 2.28 11.10 11.42
CA GLY A 28 3.39 12.07 11.34
C GLY A 28 4.21 11.97 10.06
N SER A 29 5.45 12.48 10.07
CA SER A 29 6.37 12.41 8.92
C SER A 29 7.63 11.59 9.30
N PRO A 30 7.91 10.47 8.62
CA PRO A 30 7.05 9.86 7.61
C PRO A 30 5.80 9.22 8.24
N TRP A 31 4.68 9.29 7.54
CA TRP A 31 3.48 8.53 7.87
C TRP A 31 3.67 7.09 7.42
N ARG A 32 3.02 6.16 8.10
CA ARG A 32 3.03 4.74 7.72
C ARG A 32 1.64 4.14 7.86
N PHE A 33 1.21 3.47 6.80
CA PHE A 33 -0.05 2.73 6.76
C PHE A 33 0.20 1.28 6.38
N GLU A 34 -0.58 0.38 6.95
CA GLU A 34 -0.65 -1.02 6.54
C GLU A 34 -2.02 -1.31 5.97
N LEU A 35 -2.05 -1.95 4.80
CA LEU A 35 -3.26 -2.38 4.12
C LEU A 35 -3.32 -3.90 4.16
N THR A 36 -4.33 -4.45 4.81
CA THR A 36 -4.62 -5.88 4.84
C THR A 36 -5.83 -6.17 3.94
N PRO A 37 -5.76 -7.10 2.98
CA PRO A 37 -6.90 -7.36 2.10
C PRO A 37 -8.10 -7.91 2.87
N LYS A 38 -9.33 -7.56 2.45
CA LYS A 38 -10.58 -8.02 3.09
C LYS A 38 -11.18 -9.30 2.47
N GLY A 39 -10.79 -9.67 1.25
CA GLY A 39 -11.42 -10.77 0.50
C GLY A 39 -10.47 -11.92 0.13
N ASP A 40 -11.03 -13.13 0.08
CA ASP A 40 -10.30 -14.41 -0.03
C ASP A 40 -9.36 -14.49 -1.24
N MET A 41 -9.78 -14.00 -2.41
CA MET A 41 -8.95 -14.04 -3.62
C MET A 41 -7.68 -13.19 -3.52
N LEU A 42 -7.72 -12.08 -2.79
CA LEU A 42 -6.53 -11.26 -2.61
C LEU A 42 -5.68 -11.80 -1.47
N GLN A 43 -6.34 -12.25 -0.39
CA GLN A 43 -5.68 -12.86 0.76
C GLN A 43 -4.94 -14.15 0.40
N SER A 44 -5.34 -14.89 -0.64
CA SER A 44 -4.63 -16.10 -1.06
C SER A 44 -3.24 -15.84 -1.63
N HIS A 45 -2.95 -14.60 -2.06
CA HIS A 45 -1.67 -14.22 -2.68
C HIS A 45 -0.94 -13.11 -1.94
N LEU A 46 -1.67 -12.23 -1.24
CA LEU A 46 -1.14 -11.03 -0.62
C LEU A 46 -1.49 -11.01 0.87
N SER A 47 -0.47 -10.91 1.72
CA SER A 47 -0.60 -10.81 3.16
C SER A 47 -0.86 -9.37 3.60
N SER A 48 0.00 -8.44 3.15
CA SER A 48 -0.15 -7.02 3.46
C SER A 48 0.60 -6.12 2.47
N ILE A 49 0.23 -4.84 2.48
CA ILE A 49 1.01 -3.77 1.85
C ILE A 49 1.33 -2.73 2.92
N GLU A 50 2.60 -2.44 3.12
CA GLU A 50 3.04 -1.30 3.92
C GLU A 50 3.33 -0.12 3.00
N LEU A 51 2.76 1.04 3.31
CA LEU A 51 2.97 2.30 2.60
C LEU A 51 3.67 3.27 3.53
N GLN A 52 4.67 3.97 3.01
CA GLN A 52 5.39 5.01 3.74
C GLN A 52 5.58 6.25 2.87
N GLY A 53 5.40 7.42 3.47
CA GLY A 53 5.70 8.67 2.81
C GLY A 53 5.77 9.86 3.76
N GLU A 54 6.14 11.01 3.23
CA GLU A 54 6.14 12.30 3.94
C GLU A 54 5.06 13.21 3.32
N ALA A 55 5.45 14.13 2.43
CA ALA A 55 4.48 14.88 1.63
C ALA A 55 3.78 14.00 0.57
N TYR A 56 4.48 12.96 0.10
CA TYR A 56 4.02 12.01 -0.91
C TYR A 56 4.47 10.60 -0.55
N LEU A 57 3.92 9.59 -1.21
CA LEU A 57 4.39 8.21 -1.08
C LEU A 57 5.86 8.12 -1.55
N ASN A 58 6.73 7.56 -0.69
CA ASN A 58 8.15 7.37 -0.99
C ASN A 58 8.52 5.90 -1.15
N ALA A 59 7.85 5.00 -0.43
CA ALA A 59 8.15 3.58 -0.47
C ALA A 59 6.90 2.75 -0.19
N LEU A 60 6.91 1.52 -0.71
CA LEU A 60 5.93 0.51 -0.38
C LEU A 60 6.55 -0.89 -0.36
N ILE A 61 6.04 -1.73 0.52
CA ILE A 61 6.45 -3.13 0.68
C ILE A 61 5.22 -4.00 0.52
N LEU A 62 5.24 -4.89 -0.47
CA LEU A 62 4.24 -5.94 -0.62
C LEU A 62 4.79 -7.20 0.04
N ARG A 63 3.99 -7.80 0.92
CA ARG A 63 4.27 -9.11 1.51
C ARG A 63 3.28 -10.11 0.93
N GLU A 64 3.78 -11.10 0.22
CA GLU A 64 2.97 -12.16 -0.38
C GLU A 64 2.81 -13.31 0.61
N THR A 65 1.79 -14.15 0.41
CA THR A 65 1.51 -15.29 1.32
C THR A 65 2.54 -16.40 1.24
N ASN A 66 3.27 -16.48 0.12
CA ASN A 66 4.37 -17.42 -0.08
C ASN A 66 5.67 -17.01 0.64
N GLY A 67 5.70 -15.84 1.30
CA GLY A 67 6.86 -15.30 2.00
C GLY A 67 7.68 -14.30 1.18
N ASP A 68 7.38 -14.14 -0.11
CA ASP A 68 8.08 -13.19 -0.97
C ASP A 68 7.75 -11.75 -0.57
N GLN A 69 8.74 -10.87 -0.82
CA GLN A 69 8.62 -9.45 -0.54
C GLN A 69 9.07 -8.63 -1.73
N THR A 70 8.18 -7.77 -2.20
CA THR A 70 8.51 -6.79 -3.24
C THR A 70 8.65 -5.42 -2.60
N HIS A 71 9.84 -4.85 -2.69
CA HIS A 71 10.15 -3.51 -2.19
C HIS A 71 10.22 -2.54 -3.35
N ILE A 72 9.42 -1.48 -3.28
CA ILE A 72 9.40 -0.43 -4.30
C ILE A 72 9.75 0.90 -3.63
N GLN A 73 10.77 1.57 -4.18
CA GLN A 73 11.17 2.91 -3.80
C GLN A 73 10.85 3.86 -4.94
N LEU A 74 10.21 4.97 -4.61
CA LEU A 74 9.83 6.02 -5.55
C LEU A 74 10.81 7.18 -5.40
N HIS A 75 11.34 7.62 -6.54
CA HIS A 75 12.23 8.76 -6.64
C HIS A 75 11.59 9.83 -7.53
N ASP A 76 11.94 11.10 -7.28
CA ASP A 76 11.48 12.24 -8.07
C ASP A 76 9.96 12.40 -8.18
N VAL A 77 9.22 12.00 -7.14
CA VAL A 77 7.76 12.20 -7.05
C VAL A 77 7.45 13.70 -7.00
N LYS A 78 6.58 14.16 -7.91
CA LYS A 78 6.14 15.55 -8.00
C LYS A 78 4.62 15.60 -7.97
N ALA A 79 4.05 16.53 -7.20
CA ALA A 79 2.65 16.87 -7.36
C ALA A 79 2.44 17.49 -8.75
N HIS A 80 1.42 17.00 -9.46
CA HIS A 80 0.94 17.59 -10.71
C HIS A 80 -0.25 18.50 -10.44
#